data_AF-A0A9E0USK2-F1
#
_entry.id   AF-A0A9E0USK2-F1
#
_cell.length_a   1.000
_cell.length_b   1.000
_cell.length_c   1.000
_cell.angle_alpha   90.00
_cell.angle_beta   90.00
_cell.angle_gamma   90.00
#
_symmetry.space_group_name_H-M   'P 1'
#
loop_
_entity.id
_entity.type
_entity.pdbx_description
1 polymer ?
#
loop_
_entity_poly.entity_id
_entity_poly.type
_entity_poly.pdbx_seq_one_letter_code
_entity_poly.pdbx_strand_id
1 'polypeptide(L)'
;MLIGKLLLLFYSYLRQNPATKINYSIPKDGQIKIVVYNLLGSVIKEPVNEEKISGKYEVNFDIRNLPSGIYFYKIISGEFSETKKMILIKQLNFKKKPYVIIKNCYKFGKINIKII
;
A
#
# COMPACT_ATOMS: atom_id res chain seq x y z
N MET A 1 -40.46 -3.53 -5.32
CA MET A 1 -39.37 -4.14 -4.52
C MET A 1 -37.97 -4.12 -5.20
N LEU A 2 -37.79 -3.60 -6.43
CA LEU A 2 -36.46 -3.52 -7.07
C LEU A 2 -35.68 -2.23 -6.76
N ILE A 3 -36.37 -1.09 -6.56
CA ILE A 3 -35.73 0.23 -6.36
C ILE A 3 -34.91 0.28 -5.06
N GLY A 4 -35.43 -0.28 -3.96
CA GLY A 4 -34.70 -0.34 -2.68
C GLY A 4 -33.45 -1.22 -2.73
N LYS A 5 -33.49 -2.34 -3.47
CA LYS A 5 -32.32 -3.22 -3.64
C LYS A 5 -31.26 -2.56 -4.52
N LEU A 6 -31.66 -1.81 -5.56
CA LEU A 6 -30.76 -1.04 -6.40
C LEU A 6 -30.09 0.12 -5.63
N LEU A 7 -30.84 0.83 -4.78
CA LEU A 7 -30.32 1.92 -3.94
C LEU A 7 -29.30 1.40 -2.90
N LEU A 8 -29.58 0.25 -2.28
CA LEU A 8 -28.67 -0.41 -1.34
C LEU A 8 -27.39 -0.91 -2.02
N LEU A 9 -27.52 -1.49 -3.22
CA LEU A 9 -26.36 -1.89 -4.04
C LEU A 9 -25.53 -0.68 -4.49
N PHE A 10 -26.18 0.44 -4.84
CA PHE A 10 -25.49 1.68 -5.18
C PHE A 10 -24.74 2.28 -3.98
N TYR A 11 -25.38 2.32 -2.80
CA TYR A 11 -24.76 2.80 -1.57
C TYR A 11 -23.54 1.94 -1.16
N SER A 12 -23.68 0.61 -1.21
CA SER A 12 -22.55 -0.31 -0.96
C SER A 12 -21.46 -0.24 -2.04
N TYR A 13 -21.83 0.05 -3.29
CA TYR A 13 -20.87 0.27 -4.38
C TYR A 13 -20.03 1.52 -4.11
N LEU A 14 -20.65 2.63 -3.71
CA LEU A 14 -19.98 3.88 -3.32
C LEU A 14 -19.13 3.73 -2.04
N ARG A 15 -19.52 2.83 -1.14
CA ARG A 15 -18.84 2.62 0.15
C ARG A 15 -17.55 1.80 0.06
N GLN A 16 -17.25 1.11 -1.05
CA GLN A 16 -15.95 0.44 -1.19
C GLN A 16 -14.84 1.49 -1.34
N ASN A 17 -14.17 1.78 -0.22
CA ASN A 17 -12.97 2.61 -0.16
C ASN A 17 -11.87 1.98 -1.02
N PRO A 18 -11.30 2.69 -2.01
CA PRO A 18 -10.09 2.26 -2.67
C PRO A 18 -8.94 2.40 -1.68
N ALA A 19 -8.76 1.38 -0.84
CA ALA A 19 -7.60 1.21 0.01
C ALA A 19 -6.69 0.19 -0.66
N THR A 20 -5.41 0.52 -0.74
CA THR A 20 -4.39 -0.43 -1.16
C THR A 20 -3.84 -1.12 0.07
N LYS A 21 -3.71 -2.45 0.00
CA LYS A 21 -3.10 -3.23 1.06
C LYS A 21 -1.60 -3.33 0.81
N ILE A 22 -0.79 -2.87 1.76
CA ILE A 22 0.65 -3.05 1.75
C ILE A 22 0.96 -4.25 2.65
N ASN A 23 1.37 -5.35 2.04
CA ASN A 23 1.81 -6.56 2.76
C ASN A 23 3.31 -6.47 3.02
N TYR A 24 3.73 -6.76 4.24
CA TYR A 24 5.12 -6.78 4.65
C TYR A 24 5.38 -7.85 5.70
N SER A 25 6.64 -8.29 5.77
CA SER A 25 7.10 -9.26 6.75
C SER A 25 8.22 -8.64 7.59
N ILE A 26 8.14 -8.86 8.89
CA ILE A 26 9.12 -8.41 9.86
C ILE A 26 9.95 -9.63 10.28
N PRO A 27 11.28 -9.62 10.06
CA PRO A 27 12.12 -10.76 10.40
C PRO A 27 12.49 -10.82 11.89
N LYS A 28 12.42 -9.70 12.62
CA LYS A 28 12.79 -9.56 14.03
C LYS A 28 11.95 -8.49 14.72
N ASP A 29 11.68 -8.70 15.99
CA ASP A 29 10.93 -7.76 16.82
C ASP A 29 11.62 -6.38 16.88
N GLY A 30 10.82 -5.31 16.91
CA GLY A 30 11.34 -3.95 17.09
C GLY A 30 10.48 -2.87 16.42
N GLN A 31 11.04 -1.65 16.36
CA GLN A 31 10.39 -0.50 15.74
C GLN A 31 10.31 -0.65 14.22
N ILE A 32 9.10 -0.55 13.68
CA ILE A 32 8.82 -0.59 12.25
C ILE A 32 8.32 0.76 11.77
N LYS A 33 8.89 1.21 10.67
CA LYS A 33 8.44 2.42 9.98
C LYS A 33 8.13 2.13 8.52
N ILE A 34 6.93 2.46 8.08
CA ILE A 34 6.56 2.47 6.66
C ILE A 34 6.29 3.91 6.26
N VAL A 35 7.03 4.41 5.30
CA VAL A 35 6.92 5.78 4.78
C VAL A 35 6.60 5.74 3.30
N VAL A 36 5.60 6.49 2.87
CA VAL A 36 5.21 6.65 1.46
C VAL A 36 5.72 7.99 0.96
N TYR A 37 6.34 7.99 -0.21
CA TYR A 37 6.94 9.14 -0.88
C TYR A 37 6.34 9.33 -2.28
N ASN A 38 6.31 10.58 -2.74
CA ASN A 38 6.08 10.89 -4.15
C ASN A 38 7.37 10.74 -4.98
N LEU A 39 7.28 10.98 -6.29
CA LEU A 39 8.41 10.92 -7.21
C LEU A 39 9.56 11.89 -6.87
N LEU A 40 9.25 13.01 -6.21
CA LEU A 40 10.22 14.02 -5.79
C LEU A 40 10.87 13.70 -4.43
N GLY A 41 10.52 12.56 -3.81
CA GLY A 41 11.03 12.16 -2.50
C GLY A 41 10.35 12.87 -1.32
N SER A 42 9.29 13.64 -1.54
CA SER A 42 8.52 14.23 -0.45
C SER A 42 7.70 13.16 0.27
N VAL A 43 7.71 13.19 1.60
CA VAL A 43 6.87 12.30 2.43
C VAL A 43 5.41 12.65 2.22
N ILE A 44 4.62 11.66 1.84
CA ILE A 44 3.18 11.75 1.68
C ILE A 44 2.47 11.28 2.95
N LYS A 45 2.92 10.16 3.53
CA LYS A 45 2.32 9.59 4.74
C LYS A 45 3.21 8.54 5.39
N GLU A 46 3.01 8.32 6.67
CA GLU A 46 3.65 7.27 7.46
C GLU A 46 2.57 6.31 8.00
N PRO A 47 2.09 5.34 7.21
CA PRO A 47 1.02 4.44 7.64
C PRO A 47 1.40 3.53 8.82
N VAL A 48 2.70 3.32 9.08
CA VAL A 48 3.19 2.52 10.21
C VAL A 48 4.38 3.24 10.83
N ASN A 49 4.37 3.41 12.15
CA ASN A 49 5.50 3.89 12.94
C ASN A 49 5.34 3.40 14.38
N GLU A 50 5.50 2.11 14.61
CA GLU A 50 5.22 1.45 15.90
C GLU A 50 6.10 0.22 16.10
N GLU A 51 6.22 -0.24 17.34
CA GLU A 51 6.86 -1.52 17.65
C GLU A 51 5.97 -2.69 17.24
N LYS A 52 6.58 -3.70 16.62
CA LYS A 52 5.93 -4.94 16.21
C LYS A 52 6.82 -6.13 16.51
N ILE A 53 6.18 -7.26 16.73
CA ILE A 53 6.82 -8.56 16.83
C ILE A 53 7.09 -9.07 15.40
N SER A 54 8.04 -9.98 15.25
CA SER A 54 8.28 -10.72 14.01
C SER A 54 7.00 -11.40 13.51
N GLY A 55 6.76 -11.32 12.21
CA GLY A 55 5.51 -11.80 11.62
C GLY A 55 5.17 -11.19 10.27
N LYS A 56 3.97 -11.52 9.77
CA LYS A 56 3.41 -10.97 8.54
C LYS A 56 2.30 -10.00 8.89
N TYR A 57 2.32 -8.84 8.25
CA TYR A 57 1.41 -7.76 8.52
C TYR A 57 0.85 -7.18 7.23
N GLU A 58 -0.32 -6.58 7.36
CA GLU A 58 -0.99 -5.84 6.31
C GLU A 58 -1.35 -4.46 6.87
N VAL A 59 -1.06 -3.41 6.11
CA VAL A 59 -1.56 -2.07 6.42
C VAL A 59 -2.42 -1.55 5.27
N ASN A 60 -3.56 -0.97 5.64
CA ASN A 60 -4.45 -0.30 4.70
C ASN A 60 -3.92 1.11 4.41
N PHE A 61 -3.61 1.38 3.15
CA PHE A 61 -3.18 2.67 2.67
C PHE A 61 -4.28 3.34 1.86
N ASP A 62 -4.82 4.45 2.39
CA ASP A 62 -5.84 5.25 1.71
C ASP A 62 -5.20 6.12 0.62
N ILE A 63 -5.65 5.90 -0.62
CA ILE A 63 -5.15 6.56 -1.83
C ILE A 63 -6.16 7.55 -2.43
N ARG A 64 -7.32 7.77 -1.81
CA ARG A 64 -8.43 8.55 -2.41
C ARG A 64 -8.00 9.95 -2.87
N ASN A 65 -7.17 10.59 -2.06
CA ASN A 65 -6.70 11.96 -2.25
C ASN A 65 -5.36 12.05 -2.99
N LEU A 66 -4.84 10.92 -3.48
CA LEU A 66 -3.59 10.90 -4.23
C LEU A 66 -3.88 10.90 -5.74
N PRO A 67 -3.23 11.77 -6.52
CA PRO A 67 -3.34 11.74 -7.97
C PRO A 67 -2.69 10.48 -8.54
N SER A 68 -3.12 10.08 -9.75
CA SER A 68 -2.41 9.07 -10.54
C SER A 68 -0.94 9.45 -10.67
N GLY A 69 -0.04 8.49 -10.49
CA GLY A 69 1.39 8.76 -10.52
C GLY A 69 2.24 7.63 -9.97
N ILE A 70 3.55 7.87 -9.93
CA ILE A 70 4.52 6.97 -9.32
C ILE A 70 4.76 7.40 -7.88
N TYR A 71 4.69 6.43 -7.00
CA TYR A 71 4.96 6.57 -5.58
C TYR A 71 5.98 5.50 -5.16
N PHE A 72 6.62 5.73 -4.03
CA PHE A 72 7.50 4.77 -3.40
C PHE A 72 7.06 4.56 -1.97
N TYR A 73 7.20 3.35 -1.45
CA TYR A 73 7.11 3.14 -0.02
C TYR A 73 8.37 2.46 0.48
N LYS A 74 8.86 2.91 1.64
CA LYS A 74 10.04 2.39 2.31
C LYS A 74 9.61 1.73 3.60
N ILE A 75 9.99 0.47 3.78
CA ILE A 75 9.86 -0.27 5.04
C ILE A 75 11.20 -0.19 5.74
N ILE A 76 11.20 0.14 7.03
CA ILE A 76 12.39 0.26 7.87
C ILE A 76 12.16 -0.57 9.14
N SER A 77 13.12 -1.41 9.51
CA SER A 77 13.08 -2.30 10.67
C SER A 77 14.49 -2.52 11.20
N GLY A 78 14.92 -1.75 12.20
CA GLY A 78 16.33 -1.74 12.63
C GLY A 78 17.28 -1.38 11.47
N GLU A 79 18.25 -2.26 11.18
CA GLU A 79 19.20 -2.08 10.06
C GLU A 79 18.59 -2.44 8.68
N PHE A 80 17.44 -3.12 8.66
CA PHE A 80 16.79 -3.47 7.41
C PHE A 80 16.03 -2.27 6.83
N SER A 81 16.25 -1.99 5.55
CA SER A 81 15.37 -1.10 4.80
C SER A 81 15.12 -1.60 3.37
N GLU A 82 13.86 -1.58 2.95
CA GLU A 82 13.45 -1.97 1.60
C GLU A 82 12.54 -0.90 1.01
N THR A 83 12.84 -0.46 -0.21
CA THR A 83 11.99 0.49 -0.95
C THR A 83 11.32 -0.21 -2.11
N LYS A 84 10.00 -0.04 -2.23
CA LYS A 84 9.20 -0.63 -3.31
C LYS A 84 8.46 0.48 -4.06
N LYS A 85 8.40 0.32 -5.38
CA LYS A 85 7.68 1.22 -6.29
C LYS A 85 6.22 0.85 -6.35
N MET A 86 5.34 1.85 -6.27
CA MET A 86 3.90 1.74 -6.45
C MET A 86 3.47 2.64 -7.62
N ILE A 87 2.66 2.11 -8.52
CA ILE A 87 2.07 2.90 -9.61
C ILE A 87 0.58 3.05 -9.31
N LEU A 88 0.18 4.28 -9.01
CA LEU A 88 -1.22 4.61 -8.80
C LEU A 88 -1.84 5.01 -10.13
N ILE A 89 -2.84 4.25 -10.57
CA ILE A 89 -3.60 4.53 -11.79
C ILE A 89 -5.06 4.74 -11.38
N LYS A 90 -5.47 5.99 -11.24
CA LYS A 90 -6.88 6.34 -11.02
C LYS A 90 -7.58 6.34 -12.37
N GLN A 91 -8.27 5.25 -12.71
CA GLN A 91 -9.23 5.27 -13.80
C GLN A 91 -10.52 5.93 -13.32
N LEU A 92 -10.85 7.08 -13.92
CA LEU A 92 -12.20 7.62 -13.87
C LEU A 92 -13.04 6.85 -14.89
N ASN A 93 -13.50 5.66 -14.51
CA ASN A 93 -14.48 4.93 -15.31
C ASN A 93 -15.79 4.91 -14.54
N PHE A 94 -16.83 5.56 -15.07
CA PHE A 94 -18.19 5.55 -14.50
C PHE A 94 -18.78 4.12 -14.38
N LYS A 95 -18.12 3.11 -14.99
CA LYS A 95 -18.46 1.68 -14.89
C LYS A 95 -17.42 0.81 -14.15
N LYS A 96 -16.23 1.32 -13.81
CA LYS A 96 -15.14 0.56 -13.14
C LYS A 96 -14.50 1.38 -12.02
N LYS A 97 -14.43 0.80 -10.82
CA LYS A 97 -13.79 1.39 -9.64
C LYS A 97 -12.31 1.68 -9.89
N PRO A 98 -11.73 2.73 -9.25
CA PRO A 98 -10.30 2.96 -9.31
C PRO A 98 -9.57 1.77 -8.69
N TYR A 99 -8.66 1.15 -9.44
CA TYR A 99 -7.86 0.01 -9.01
C TYR A 99 -6.37 0.38 -9.06
N VAL A 100 -5.63 -0.05 -8.05
CA VAL A 100 -4.18 0.18 -7.98
C VAL A 100 -3.45 -1.01 -8.58
N ILE A 101 -2.57 -0.75 -9.54
CA ILE A 101 -1.64 -1.77 -10.03
C ILE A 101 -0.33 -1.59 -9.27
N ILE A 102 -0.14 -2.35 -8.19
CA ILE A 102 1.19 -2.49 -7.60
C ILE A 102 1.99 -3.45 -8.48
N LYS A 103 2.80 -2.91 -9.41
CA LYS A 103 3.89 -3.70 -9.99
C LYS A 103 5.05 -3.70 -8.98
N ASN A 104 5.12 -4.75 -8.16
CA ASN A 104 6.30 -5.06 -7.37
C ASN A 104 7.44 -5.44 -8.33
N CYS A 105 8.21 -4.46 -8.81
CA CYS A 105 9.50 -4.75 -9.42
C CYS A 105 10.48 -5.12 -8.30
N TYR A 106 10.82 -6.41 -8.22
CA TYR A 106 11.87 -6.91 -7.35
C TYR A 106 13.26 -6.62 -7.96
N LYS A 107 14.19 -6.24 -7.07
CA LYS A 107 15.65 -6.11 -7.18
C LYS A 107 16.26 -4.85 -7.81
N PHE A 108 16.83 -4.02 -6.94
CA PHE A 108 18.26 -3.66 -7.03
C PHE A 108 18.93 -4.10 -5.73
N GLY A 109 19.90 -5.01 -5.84
CA GLY A 109 20.67 -5.57 -4.72
C GLY A 109 20.48 -7.08 -4.53
N LYS A 110 21.46 -7.87 -4.94
CA LYS A 110 21.61 -9.26 -4.50
C LYS A 110 21.95 -9.23 -3.00
N ILE A 111 21.08 -9.75 -2.14
CA ILE A 111 21.49 -10.25 -0.83
C ILE A 111 21.18 -11.75 -0.84
N ASN A 112 22.24 -12.55 -1.00
CA ASN A 112 22.20 -13.98 -0.73
C ASN A 112 22.06 -14.13 0.78
N ILE A 113 20.88 -14.51 1.28
CA ILE A 113 20.77 -15.07 2.62
C ILE A 113 20.87 -16.58 2.44
N LYS A 114 22.09 -17.11 2.58
CA LYS A 114 22.32 -18.52 2.90
C LYS A 114 21.98 -18.66 4.39
N ILE A 115 21.00 -19.49 4.71
CA ILE A 115 20.78 -19.94 6.09
C ILE A 115 21.48 -21.29 6.19
N ILE A 116 22.52 -21.35 7.02
CA ILE A 116 23.02 -22.59 7.63
C ILE A 116 22.15 -22.83 8.86
#